data_AF-A0A392RUA7-F1
#
_entry.id   AF-A0A392RUA7-F1
#
_cell.length_a   1.000
_cell.length_b   1.000
_cell.length_c   1.000
_cell.angle_alpha   90.00
_cell.angle_beta   90.00
_cell.angle_gamma   90.00
#
_symmetry.space_group_name_H-M   'P 1'
#
loop_
_entity.id
_entity.type
_entity.pdbx_description
1 polymer ?
#
loop_
_entity_poly.entity_id
_entity_poly.type
_entity_poly.pdbx_seq_one_letter_code
_entity_poly.pdbx_strand_id
1 'polypeptide(L)'
;GRRFSDASVQSDMKLWPFKIISGPAEKPMIGVNYKGEDKQFAAEEISSMVLMKMREIAEAYLGSAIKNAVVTVPAYFNDSQRQATKDAGVIAGLNVMRIINEPTAAAIAYGLDKKATSVG
;
A
#
# COMPACT_ATOMS: atom_id res chain seq x y z
N GLY A 1 -2.19 -9.15 0.42
CA GLY A 1 -2.75 -10.27 -0.38
C GLY A 1 -1.77 -11.40 -0.58
N ARG A 2 -1.13 -11.89 0.48
CA ARG A 2 -0.37 -13.16 0.50
C ARG A 2 -1.00 -14.06 1.54
N ARG A 3 -0.71 -15.36 1.49
CA ARG A 3 -1.09 -16.30 2.56
C ARG A 3 0.05 -16.43 3.55
N PHE A 4 -0.30 -16.70 4.80
CA PHE A 4 0.64 -16.98 5.88
C PHE A 4 1.55 -18.15 5.52
N SER A 5 1.00 -19.18 4.88
CA SER A 5 1.72 -20.38 4.43
C SER A 5 2.63 -20.15 3.22
N ASP A 6 2.60 -18.99 2.55
CA ASP A 6 3.46 -18.71 1.41
C ASP A 6 4.94 -18.80 1.81
N ALA A 7 5.76 -19.51 1.03
CA ALA A 7 7.19 -19.70 1.33
C ALA A 7 7.96 -18.37 1.47
N SER A 8 7.58 -17.35 0.69
CA SER A 8 8.11 -15.99 0.83
C SER A 8 7.81 -15.40 2.21
N VAL A 9 6.56 -15.48 2.67
CA VAL A 9 6.15 -14.97 3.99
C VAL A 9 6.88 -15.72 5.11
N GLN A 10 6.95 -17.05 5.02
CA GLN A 10 7.67 -17.88 6.01
C GLN A 10 9.17 -17.58 6.08
N SER A 11 9.78 -17.21 4.96
CA SER A 11 11.21 -16.84 4.90
C SER A 11 11.42 -15.45 5.48
N ASP A 12 10.60 -14.48 5.07
CA ASP A 12 10.72 -13.08 5.50
C ASP A 12 10.43 -12.92 7.01
N MET A 13 9.48 -13.68 7.55
CA MET A 13 9.15 -13.68 8.98
C MET A 13 10.33 -13.99 9.90
N LYS A 14 11.35 -14.72 9.41
CA LYS A 14 12.55 -15.04 10.20
C LYS A 14 13.48 -13.84 10.36
N LEU A 15 13.33 -12.82 9.51
CA LEU A 15 14.18 -11.64 9.46
C LEU A 15 13.53 -10.43 10.13
N TRP A 16 12.21 -10.46 10.36
CA TRP A 16 11.48 -9.33 10.90
C TRP A 16 11.47 -9.32 12.44
N PRO A 17 11.59 -8.13 13.07
CA PRO A 17 11.57 -8.00 14.52
C PRO A 17 10.15 -8.08 15.12
N PHE A 18 9.10 -8.09 14.29
CA PHE A 18 7.70 -8.16 14.71
C PHE A 18 7.11 -9.54 14.44
N LYS A 19 6.14 -9.92 15.28
CA LYS A 19 5.48 -11.23 15.18
C LYS A 19 4.43 -11.22 14.08
N ILE A 20 4.46 -12.24 13.22
CA ILE A 20 3.37 -12.55 12.30
C ILE A 20 2.66 -13.80 12.77
N ILE A 21 1.33 -13.78 12.76
CA ILE A 21 0.48 -14.92 13.14
C ILE A 21 -0.49 -15.24 12.01
N SER A 22 -0.95 -16.49 11.95
CA SER A 22 -1.97 -16.90 10.99
C SER A 22 -3.34 -16.44 11.46
N GLY A 23 -3.96 -15.53 10.72
CA GLY A 23 -5.34 -15.09 10.90
C GLY A 23 -6.34 -15.92 10.09
N PRO A 24 -7.61 -15.46 10.02
CA PRO A 24 -8.66 -16.11 9.25
C PRO A 24 -8.27 -16.29 7.78
N ALA A 25 -8.67 -17.41 7.19
CA ALA A 25 -8.38 -17.76 5.79
C ALA A 25 -6.87 -17.71 5.42
N GLU A 26 -6.00 -18.11 6.35
CA GLU A 26 -4.54 -18.07 6.21
C GLU A 26 -3.99 -16.67 5.94
N LYS A 27 -4.68 -15.62 6.37
CA LYS A 27 -4.17 -14.25 6.20
C LYS A 27 -3.05 -13.98 7.21
N PRO A 28 -1.86 -13.51 6.80
CA PRO A 28 -0.84 -13.11 7.75
C PRO A 28 -1.28 -11.84 8.48
N MET A 29 -1.24 -11.88 9.81
CA MET A 29 -1.58 -10.76 10.69
C MET A 29 -0.34 -10.31 11.45
N ILE A 30 -0.07 -9.01 11.46
CA ILE A 30 1.02 -8.38 12.20
C ILE A 30 0.56 -8.18 13.65
N GLY A 31 1.20 -8.87 14.58
CA GLY A 31 0.98 -8.71 16.02
C GLY A 31 1.88 -7.65 16.61
N VAL A 32 1.29 -6.65 17.27
CA VAL A 32 2.01 -5.56 17.95
C VAL A 32 1.38 -5.26 19.30
N ASN A 33 2.18 -4.84 20.27
CA ASN A 33 1.64 -4.25 21.50
C ASN A 33 1.43 -2.75 21.27
N TYR A 34 0.19 -2.29 21.39
CA TYR A 34 -0.17 -0.89 21.22
C TYR A 34 -0.92 -0.41 22.45
N LYS A 35 -0.34 0.55 23.16
CA LYS A 35 -0.89 1.13 24.40
C LYS A 35 -1.18 0.08 25.48
N GLY A 36 -0.33 -0.95 25.59
CA GLY A 36 -0.48 -2.03 26.57
C GLY A 36 -1.43 -3.16 26.13
N GLU A 37 -2.07 -3.04 24.96
CA GLU A 37 -2.94 -4.07 24.41
C GLU A 37 -2.27 -4.77 23.22
N ASP A 38 -2.39 -6.09 23.17
CA ASP A 38 -1.97 -6.85 21.99
C ASP A 38 -3.00 -6.68 20.87
N LYS A 39 -2.55 -6.09 19.76
CA LYS A 39 -3.36 -5.86 18.56
C LYS A 39 -2.81 -6.63 17.38
N GLN A 40 -3.72 -6.99 16.49
CA GLN A 40 -3.42 -7.72 15.27
C GLN A 40 -3.93 -6.89 14.10
N PHE A 41 -3.05 -6.63 13.15
CA PHE A 41 -3.38 -5.85 11.96
C PHE A 41 -3.13 -6.68 10.71
N ALA A 42 -4.04 -6.61 9.75
CA ALA A 42 -3.79 -7.10 8.42
C ALA A 42 -2.80 -6.18 7.67
N ALA A 43 -2.12 -6.71 6.66
CA ALA A 43 -1.14 -5.94 5.89
C ALA A 43 -1.76 -4.71 5.21
N GLU A 44 -3.02 -4.79 4.77
CA GLU A 44 -3.72 -3.64 4.17
C GLU A 44 -4.11 -2.57 5.21
N GLU A 45 -4.30 -2.92 6.49
CA GLU A 45 -4.53 -1.94 7.56
C GLU A 45 -3.26 -1.16 7.88
N ILE A 46 -2.10 -1.82 7.89
CA ILE A 46 -0.82 -1.12 8.04
C ILE A 46 -0.55 -0.23 6.82
N SER A 47 -0.82 -0.74 5.61
CA SER A 47 -0.67 0.03 4.38
C SER A 47 -1.62 1.22 4.33
N SER A 48 -2.83 1.10 4.88
CA SER A 48 -3.79 2.21 4.95
C SER A 48 -3.30 3.31 5.88
N MET A 49 -2.62 2.99 6.98
CA MET A 49 -1.98 4.00 7.84
C MET A 49 -0.94 4.83 7.08
N VAL A 50 -0.14 4.20 6.22
CA VAL A 50 0.81 4.91 5.36
C VAL A 50 0.07 5.79 4.35
N LEU A 51 -0.97 5.28 3.70
CA LEU A 51 -1.78 6.04 2.74
C LEU A 51 -2.53 7.21 3.39
N MET A 52 -3.06 7.04 4.59
CA MET A 52 -3.64 8.12 5.40
C MET A 52 -2.60 9.21 5.64
N LYS A 53 -1.37 8.82 5.99
CA LYS A 53 -0.31 9.81 6.20
C LYS A 53 0.04 10.59 4.93
N MET A 54 0.09 9.91 3.78
CA MET A 54 0.31 10.57 2.49
C MET A 54 -0.84 11.50 2.11
N ARG A 55 -2.09 11.11 2.41
CA ARG A 55 -3.26 11.97 2.23
C ARG A 55 -3.15 13.24 3.09
N GLU A 56 -2.86 13.11 4.39
CA GLU A 56 -2.70 14.25 5.30
C GLU A 56 -1.64 15.25 4.80
N ILE A 57 -0.51 14.75 4.28
CA ILE A 57 0.54 15.60 3.71
C ILE A 57 0.01 16.37 2.49
N ALA A 58 -0.70 15.70 1.59
CA ALA A 58 -1.29 16.34 0.41
C ALA A 58 -2.39 17.35 0.79
N GLU A 59 -3.22 17.02 1.77
CA GLU A 59 -4.28 17.90 2.29
C GLU A 59 -3.68 19.15 2.95
N ALA A 60 -2.61 19.01 3.73
CA ALA A 60 -1.90 20.13 4.34
C ALA A 60 -1.25 21.04 3.29
N TYR A 61 -0.72 20.47 2.21
CA TYR A 61 -0.13 21.23 1.11
C TYR A 61 -1.20 21.99 0.29
N LEU A 62 -2.35 21.35 0.01
CA LEU A 62 -3.40 21.90 -0.85
C LEU A 62 -4.47 22.70 -0.09
N GLY A 63 -4.50 22.65 1.25
CA GLY A 63 -5.51 23.31 2.08
C GLY A 63 -6.93 22.76 1.89
N SER A 64 -7.07 21.56 1.34
CA SER A 64 -8.37 20.98 0.97
C SER A 64 -8.38 19.46 1.12
N ALA A 65 -9.55 18.88 1.33
CA ALA A 65 -9.72 17.44 1.53
C ALA A 65 -9.46 16.65 0.24
N ILE A 66 -8.69 15.58 0.33
CA ILE A 66 -8.30 14.73 -0.80
C ILE A 66 -9.10 13.43 -0.76
N LYS A 67 -9.94 13.22 -1.76
CA LYS A 67 -10.83 12.05 -1.83
C LYS A 67 -10.42 11.01 -2.86
N ASN A 68 -9.77 11.42 -3.94
CA ASN A 68 -9.47 10.56 -5.08
C ASN A 68 -7.96 10.34 -5.20
N ALA A 69 -7.54 9.11 -5.48
CA ALA A 69 -6.13 8.77 -5.64
C ALA A 69 -5.89 7.73 -6.74
N VAL A 70 -4.69 7.78 -7.31
CA VAL A 70 -4.12 6.69 -8.10
C VAL A 70 -2.96 6.12 -7.28
N VAL A 71 -2.94 4.80 -7.09
CA VAL A 71 -1.94 4.12 -6.26
C VAL A 71 -1.10 3.20 -7.13
N THR A 72 0.22 3.23 -6.93
CA THR A 72 1.17 2.41 -7.67
C THR A 72 1.31 1.02 -7.04
N VAL A 73 1.60 0.01 -7.88
CA VAL A 73 1.99 -1.33 -7.44
C VAL A 73 3.13 -1.87 -8.31
N PRO A 74 3.95 -2.81 -7.82
CA PRO A 74 4.92 -3.52 -8.64
C PRO A 74 4.25 -4.24 -9.82
N ALA A 75 4.91 -4.26 -10.98
CA ALA A 75 4.33 -4.86 -12.18
C ALA A 75 4.01 -6.36 -12.02
N TYR A 76 4.77 -7.06 -11.17
CA TYR A 76 4.61 -8.49 -10.87
C TYR A 76 3.55 -8.80 -9.80
N PHE A 77 2.86 -7.79 -9.26
CA PHE A 77 1.76 -8.04 -8.33
C PHE A 77 0.62 -8.81 -9.00
N ASN A 78 0.20 -9.89 -8.35
CA ASN A 78 -0.99 -10.65 -8.74
C ASN A 78 -2.29 -9.92 -8.32
N ASP A 79 -3.43 -10.46 -8.74
CA ASP A 79 -4.74 -9.83 -8.50
C ASP A 79 -5.07 -9.69 -7.00
N SER A 80 -4.71 -10.67 -6.17
CA SER A 80 -4.95 -10.60 -4.72
C SER A 80 -4.12 -9.50 -4.05
N GLN A 81 -2.88 -9.30 -4.49
CA GLN A 81 -2.02 -8.23 -4.00
C GLN A 81 -2.54 -6.86 -4.46
N ARG A 82 -2.95 -6.73 -5.73
CA ARG A 82 -3.57 -5.52 -6.28
C ARG A 82 -4.85 -5.14 -5.53
N GLN A 83 -5.72 -6.12 -5.27
CA GLN A 83 -6.95 -5.91 -4.53
C GLN A 83 -6.64 -5.47 -3.09
N ALA A 84 -5.70 -6.13 -2.40
CA ALA A 84 -5.31 -5.73 -1.04
C ALA A 84 -4.75 -4.29 -0.97
N THR A 85 -3.98 -3.86 -1.98
CA THR A 85 -3.53 -2.46 -2.07
C THR A 85 -4.69 -1.50 -2.31
N LYS A 86 -5.68 -1.88 -3.12
CA LYS A 86 -6.90 -1.09 -3.32
C LYS A 86 -7.71 -0.98 -2.03
N ASP A 87 -7.86 -2.09 -1.30
CA ASP A 87 -8.56 -2.14 -0.01
C ASP A 87 -7.86 -1.24 1.02
N ALA A 88 -6.53 -1.23 1.06
CA ALA A 88 -5.77 -0.29 1.89
C ALA A 88 -6.13 1.17 1.58
N GLY A 89 -6.31 1.52 0.30
CA GLY A 89 -6.76 2.86 -0.09
C GLY A 89 -8.18 3.17 0.38
N VAL A 90 -9.10 2.20 0.30
CA VAL A 90 -10.47 2.37 0.80
C VAL A 90 -10.48 2.56 2.32
N ILE A 91 -9.72 1.76 3.07
CA ILE A 91 -9.58 1.89 4.53
C ILE A 91 -8.99 3.26 4.88
N ALA A 92 -8.07 3.79 4.06
CA ALA A 92 -7.51 5.12 4.23
C ALA A 92 -8.50 6.25 3.91
N GLY A 93 -9.73 5.96 3.48
CA GLY A 93 -10.73 6.95 3.08
C GLY A 93 -10.46 7.56 1.70
N LEU A 94 -9.73 6.85 0.83
CA LEU A 94 -9.46 7.24 -0.54
C LEU A 94 -10.31 6.43 -1.52
N ASN A 95 -10.90 7.11 -2.49
CA ASN A 95 -11.42 6.50 -3.70
C ASN A 95 -10.25 6.22 -4.65
N VAL A 96 -9.84 4.94 -4.70
CA VAL A 96 -8.77 4.48 -5.58
C VAL A 96 -9.29 4.38 -7.02
N MET A 97 -9.07 5.45 -7.79
CA MET A 97 -9.54 5.57 -9.17
C MET A 97 -8.85 4.55 -10.09
N ARG A 98 -7.58 4.28 -9.84
CA ARG A 98 -6.78 3.33 -10.62
C ARG A 98 -5.63 2.79 -9.78
N ILE A 99 -5.34 1.51 -9.97
CA ILE A 99 -4.05 0.91 -9.63
C ILE A 99 -3.18 0.95 -10.88
N ILE A 100 -2.01 1.57 -10.81
CA ILE A 100 -1.07 1.67 -11.93
C ILE A 100 0.22 0.91 -11.62
N ASN A 101 0.84 0.31 -12.64
CA ASN A 101 2.15 -0.31 -12.46
C ASN A 101 3.22 0.77 -12.25
N GLU A 102 4.09 0.59 -11.26
CA GLU A 102 5.24 1.47 -11.00
C GLU A 102 6.08 1.79 -12.25
N PRO A 103 6.51 0.83 -13.08
CA PRO A 103 7.29 1.16 -14.28
C PRO A 103 6.49 1.97 -15.30
N THR A 104 5.17 1.79 -15.37
CA THR A 104 4.30 2.61 -16.24
C THR A 104 4.21 4.03 -15.71
N ALA A 105 4.07 4.23 -14.39
CA ALA A 105 4.08 5.55 -13.78
C ALA A 105 5.42 6.27 -14.02
N ALA A 106 6.53 5.56 -13.86
CA ALA A 106 7.87 6.08 -14.14
C ALA A 106 8.05 6.48 -15.62
N ALA A 107 7.58 5.64 -16.55
CA ALA A 107 7.62 5.93 -17.98
C ALA A 107 6.77 7.16 -18.36
N ILE A 108 5.59 7.32 -17.74
CA ILE A 108 4.74 8.51 -17.91
C ILE A 108 5.48 9.76 -17.41
N ALA A 109 6.09 9.70 -16.23
CA ALA A 109 6.85 10.82 -15.67
C ALA A 109 7.99 11.25 -16.61
N TYR A 110 8.79 10.29 -17.10
CA TYR A 110 9.86 10.57 -18.04
C TYR A 110 9.36 11.11 -19.40
N GLY A 111 8.27 10.55 -19.92
CA GLY A 111 7.68 10.98 -21.19
C GLY A 111 7.10 12.40 -21.13
N LEU A 112 6.54 12.80 -19.98
CA LEU A 112 6.07 14.16 -19.75
C LEU A 112 7.23 15.15 -19.58
N ASP A 113 8.27 14.79 -18.83
CA ASP A 113 9.47 15.61 -18.63
C ASP A 113 10.20 15.91 -19.95
N LYS A 114 10.35 14.90 -20.82
CA LYS A 114 10.90 15.07 -22.16
C LYS A 114 10.06 15.98 -23.06
N LYS A 115 8.73 15.93 -22.96
CA LYS A 115 7.86 16.83 -23.74
C LYS A 115 7.92 18.26 -23.24
N ALA A 116 8.01 18.48 -21.94
CA ALA A 116 8.13 19.82 -21.36
C ALA A 116 9.44 20.51 -21.74
N THR A 117 10.53 19.74 -21.87
CA THR A 117 11.85 20.24 -22.28
C THR A 117 12.03 20.41 -23.79
N SER A 118 11.21 19.74 -24.61
CA SER A 118 11.25 19.88 -26.08
C SER A 118 10.39 21.01 -26.66
N VAL A 119 9.70 21.80 -25.82
CA VAL A 119 9.06 23.06 -26.24
C VAL A 119 10.08 24.18 -26.03
N GLY A 120 11.02 24.28 -26.97
CA GLY A 120 12.03 25.33 -27.05
C GLY A 120 12.30 25.66 -28.51
#